data_AF-A0A941F912-F1
#
_entry.id   AF-A0A941F912-F1
#
_cell.length_a   1.000
_cell.length_b   1.000
_cell.length_c   1.000
_cell.angle_alpha   90.00
_cell.angle_beta   90.00
_cell.angle_gamma   90.00
#
_symmetry.space_group_name_H-M   'P 1'
#
loop_
_entity.id
_entity.type
_entity.pdbx_description
1 polymer ?
#
loop_
_entity_poly.entity_id
_entity_poly.type
_entity_poly.pdbx_seq_one_letter_code
_entity_poly.pdbx_strand_id
1 'polypeptide(L)' 'MCVGDVSKIRLEVCNGGTLIGPSTVAAEAGIASFLVRTSQAKQVQLKAHSDFAVATEQSELVQK' A
#
# COMPACT_ATOMS: atom_id res chain seq x y z
N MET A 1 -10.16 7.68 -11.68
CA MET A 1 -10.80 7.68 -10.35
C MET A 1 -11.18 6.24 -10.03
N CYS A 2 -10.60 5.61 -8.99
CA CYS A 2 -10.70 4.16 -8.74
C CYS A 2 -11.87 3.78 -7.80
N VAL A 3 -13.02 4.45 -7.94
CA VAL A 3 -14.14 4.41 -6.97
C VAL A 3 -14.90 3.07 -6.93
N GLY A 4 -14.61 2.14 -7.83
CA GLY A 4 -15.18 0.78 -7.84
C GLY A 4 -14.15 -0.35 -7.70
N ASP A 5 -12.89 -0.03 -7.36
CA ASP A 5 -11.82 -1.01 -7.31
C ASP A 5 -11.81 -1.75 -5.97
N VAL A 6 -12.02 -3.07 -6.01
CA VAL A 6 -12.02 -3.98 -4.85
C VAL A 6 -10.68 -4.72 -4.75
N SER A 7 -9.59 -4.13 -5.26
CA SER A 7 -8.29 -4.79 -5.22
C SER A 7 -7.89 -5.11 -3.79
N LYS A 8 -7.27 -6.28 -3.62
CA LYS A 8 -6.67 -6.66 -2.34
C LYS A 8 -5.39 -5.86 -2.18
N ILE A 9 -5.33 -5.08 -1.11
CA ILE A 9 -4.14 -4.37 -0.69
C ILE A 9 -3.52 -5.15 0.45
N ARG A 10 -2.23 -5.45 0.33
CA ARG A 10 -1.45 -6.09 1.38
C ARG A 10 -0.48 -5.08 1.98
N LEU A 11 -0.51 -4.91 3.29
CA LEU A 11 0.44 -4.07 4.02
C LEU A 11 1.45 -4.94 4.77
N GLU A 12 2.72 -4.57 4.69
CA GLU A 12 3.83 -5.18 5.43
C GLU A 12 4.49 -4.12 6.32
N VAL A 13 4.74 -4.46 7.59
CA VAL A 13 5.51 -3.62 8.51
C VAL A 13 6.96 -4.08 8.46
N CYS A 14 7.81 -3.29 7.81
CA CYS A 14 9.24 -3.59 7.69
C CYS A 14 10.00 -3.24 8.98
N ASN A 15 9.60 -2.17 9.67
CA ASN A 15 10.24 -1.73 10.91
C ASN A 15 9.31 -0.86 11.77
N GLY A 16 9.51 -0.89 13.08
CA GLY A 16 8.96 0.10 14.01
C GLY A 16 7.50 -0.10 14.44
N GLY A 17 6.93 -1.27 14.20
CA GLY A 17 5.57 -1.57 14.68
C GLY A 17 5.11 -2.99 14.39
N THR A 18 3.84 -3.23 14.66
CA THR A 18 3.16 -4.50 14.38
C THR A 18 1.76 -4.21 13.87
N LEU A 19 1.36 -4.91 12.81
CA LEU A 19 -0.01 -4.87 12.29
C LEU A 19 -0.98 -5.45 13.31
N ILE A 20 -2.10 -4.75 13.51
CA ILE A 20 -3.21 -5.20 14.34
C ILE A 20 -4.35 -5.56 13.41
N GLY A 21 -4.64 -6.86 13.32
CA GLY A 21 -5.64 -7.40 12.40
C GLY A 21 -5.03 -7.96 11.11
N PRO A 22 -5.83 -8.15 10.05
CA PRO A 22 -5.38 -8.78 8.82
C PRO A 22 -4.37 -7.90 8.08
N SER A 23 -3.33 -8.53 7.51
CA SER A 23 -2.34 -7.86 6.67
C SER A 23 -2.82 -7.60 5.25
N THR A 24 -3.96 -8.17 4.86
CA THR A 24 -4.57 -8.02 3.53
C THR A 24 -6.03 -7.60 3.69
N VAL A 25 -6.41 -6.51 3.03
CA VAL A 25 -7.76 -5.93 3.09
C VAL A 25 -8.19 -5.59 1.67
N ALA A 26 -9.44 -5.87 1.32
CA ALA A 26 -10.02 -5.41 0.07
C ALA A 26 -10.23 -3.90 0.16
N ALA A 27 -9.77 -3.15 -0.84
CA ALA A 27 -10.06 -1.73 -0.92
C ALA A 27 -11.56 -1.53 -1.11
N GLU A 28 -12.15 -0.57 -0.39
CA GLU A 28 -13.53 -0.14 -0.59
C GLU A 28 -13.51 1.31 -1.05
N ALA A 29 -14.17 1.58 -2.19
CA ALA A 29 -14.10 2.87 -2.89
C ALA A 29 -12.64 3.34 -3.15
N GLY A 30 -11.71 2.40 -3.38
CA GLY A 30 -10.29 2.67 -3.60
C GLY A 30 -9.48 2.96 -2.32
N ILE A 31 -10.04 2.72 -1.13
CA ILE A 31 -9.37 2.96 0.16
C ILE A 31 -9.23 1.64 0.94
N ALA A 32 -8.04 1.36 1.45
CA ALA A 32 -7.79 0.30 2.43
C ALA A 32 -7.17 0.90 3.70
N SER A 33 -7.69 0.50 4.87
CA SER A 33 -7.27 1.03 6.17
C SER A 33 -6.64 -0.06 7.03
N PHE A 34 -5.55 0.26 7.70
CA PHE A 34 -4.81 -0.67 8.56
C PHE A 34 -4.48 -0.01 9.90
N LEU A 35 -4.53 -0.80 10.97
CA LEU A 35 -4.08 -0.38 12.29
C LEU A 35 -2.67 -0.93 12.55
N VAL A 36 -1.75 -0.03 12.90
CA VAL A 36 -0.38 -0.40 13.26
C VAL A 36 -0.11 0.07 14.67
N ARG A 37 0.23 -0.87 15.56
CA ARG A 37 0.77 -0.54 16.88
C ARG A 37 2.25 -0.21 16.71
N THR A 38 2.62 1.03 17.01
CA THR A 38 4.01 1.47 16.94
C THR A 38 4.82 0.91 18.12
N SER A 39 6.11 0.70 17.88
CA SER A 39 7.09 0.38 18.93
C SER A 39 7.87 1.63 19.34
N GLN A 40 8.84 1.50 20.24
CA GLN A 40 9.76 2.59 20.66
C GLN A 40 10.81 2.93 19.58
N ALA A 41 10.63 2.47 18.35
CA ALA A 41 11.53 2.77 17.25
C ALA A 41 11.38 4.24 16.82
N LYS A 42 12.50 4.86 16.44
CA LYS A 42 12.50 6.25 15.95
C LYS A 42 11.79 6.42 14.60
N GLN A 43 11.60 5.33 13.86
CA GLN A 43 11.00 5.35 12.52
C GLN A 43 10.11 4.11 12.33
N VAL A 44 8.99 4.32 11.65
CA VAL A 44 8.10 3.25 11.16
C VAL A 44 8.27 3.14 9.66
N GLN A 45 8.52 1.93 9.15
CA GLN A 45 8.64 1.65 7.73
C GLN A 45 7.56 0.64 7.33
N LEU A 46 6.75 1.01 6.34
CA LEU A 46 5.61 0.23 5.85
C LEU A 46 5.76 0.06 4.34
N LYS A 47 5.43 -1.12 3.83
CA LYS A 47 5.35 -1.38 2.39
C LYS A 47 3.93 -1.84 2.04
N ALA A 48 3.30 -1.13 1.11
CA ALA A 48 2.01 -1.49 0.56
C ALA A 48 2.21 -2.19 -0.79
N HIS A 49 1.53 -3.31 -0.98
CA HIS A 49 1.46 -4.05 -2.22
C HIS A 49 0.01 -4.04 -2.70
N SER A 50 -0.18 -3.70 -3.97
CA SER A 50 -1.45 -3.87 -4.67
C SER A 50 -1.24 -4.83 -5.82
N ASP A 51 -2.20 -5.73 -6.05
CA ASP A 51 -2.28 -6.52 -7.28
C ASP A 51 -2.67 -5.66 -8.50
N PHE A 52 -2.85 -4.35 -8.32
CA PHE A 52 -3.03 -3.38 -9.39
C PHE A 52 -1.75 -3.28 -10.22
N ALA A 53 -1.63 -4.13 -11.25
CA ALA A 53 -0.62 -4.01 -12.27
C ALA A 53 -0.87 -2.72 -13.07
N VAL A 54 -0.19 -1.63 -12.70
CA VAL A 54 0.07 -0.55 -13.67
C VAL A 54 1.10 -1.08 -14.64
N ALA A 55 0.67 -1.43 -15.85
CA ALA A 55 1.57 -1.44 -16.99
C ALA A 55 2.28 -0.08 -17.00
N THR A 56 3.60 -0.13 -16.82
CA THR A 56 4.48 1.03 -16.79
C THR A 56 4.34 1.79 -18.11
N GLU A 57 3.62 2.90 -18.13
CA GLU A 57 3.87 3.93 -19.14
C GLU A 57 5.20 4.58 -18.75
N GLN A 58 6.29 4.04 -19.30
CA GLN A 58 7.58 4.72 -19.30
C GLN A 58 7.38 6.04 -20.03
N SER A 59 7.61 7.14 -19.33
CA SER A 59 7.74 8.45 -19.94
C SER A 59 8.94 8.44 -20.91
N GLU A 60 8.70 8.29 -22.21
CA GLU A 60 9.68 8.68 -23.23
C GLU A 60 9.82 10.21 -23.21
N LEU A 61 10.84 10.72 -22.53
CA LEU A 61 11.31 12.08 -22.73
C LEU A 61 12.19 12.10 -23.99
N VAL A 62 11.58 12.31 -25.15
CA VAL A 62 12.31 12.65 -26.38
C VAL A 62 12.85 14.06 -26.23
N GLN A 63 14.15 14.20 -25.97
CA GLN A 63 14.84 15.48 -26.11
C GLN A 63 15.19 15.67 -27.58
N LYS A 64 14.70 16.77 -28.15
CA LYS A 64 14.98 17.25 -29.51
C LYS A 64 16.03 18.36 -29.45
#